data_AF-A0A507EJX0-F1
#
_entry.id   AF-A0A507EJX0-F1
#
_cell.length_a   1.000
_cell.length_b   1.000
_cell.length_c   1.000
_cell.angle_alpha   90.00
_cell.angle_beta   90.00
_cell.angle_gamma   90.00
#
_symmetry.space_group_name_H-M   'P 1'
#
loop_
_entity.id
_entity.type
_entity.pdbx_description
1 polymer ?
#
loop_
_entity_poly.entity_id
_entity_poly.type
_entity_poly.pdbx_seq_one_letter_code
_entity_poly.pdbx_strand_id
1 'polypeptide(L)'
;MANLHWEVYVIEDPQKNAFVLPGGKIFVFTGLIPIVQDEDGMAAVLGHEIAHQIARHSAEKLSWAKILIVAQLLMAYIFDPGMFFSRLFLELGVLMPFSRKMESEADYIGLRLMAQACYDPAAAVGLWERMKEAQRSSKLLEYVSTHPSPEKRIQKITEWLPEAEMIREKSDCEHVMFGIFVQKLTGLANAKIPSDRIHHG
;
A
#
# COMPACT_ATOMS: atom_id res chain seq x y z
N MET A 1 18.02 7.24 10.04
CA MET A 1 17.40 7.40 8.72
C MET A 1 17.46 8.89 8.38
N ALA A 2 18.22 9.29 7.35
CA ALA A 2 18.38 10.70 7.00
C ALA A 2 17.05 11.28 6.49
N ASN A 3 16.68 12.48 6.93
CA ASN A 3 15.49 13.29 6.60
C ASN A 3 14.75 12.85 5.31
N LEU A 4 13.81 11.92 5.45
CA LEU A 4 12.84 11.64 4.40
C LEU A 4 11.75 12.71 4.46
N HIS A 5 11.59 13.47 3.39
CA HIS A 5 10.50 14.40 3.23
C HIS A 5 9.33 13.67 2.57
N TRP A 6 8.29 13.41 3.35
CA TRP A 6 7.09 12.72 2.87
C TRP A 6 6.20 13.69 2.11
N GLU A 7 5.82 13.29 0.90
CA GLU A 7 4.90 14.02 0.03
C GLU A 7 3.89 13.04 -0.56
N VAL A 8 2.61 13.39 -0.51
CA VAL A 8 1.53 12.59 -1.09
C VAL A 8 0.94 13.36 -2.26
N TYR A 9 0.94 12.73 -3.43
CA TYR A 9 0.41 13.26 -4.68
C TYR A 9 -0.87 12.51 -5.06
N VAL A 10 -1.92 13.26 -5.35
CA VAL A 10 -3.16 12.70 -5.90
C VAL A 10 -3.13 12.89 -7.42
N ILE A 11 -3.23 11.78 -8.15
CA ILE A 11 -3.24 11.74 -9.61
C ILE A 11 -4.67 11.55 -10.08
N GLU A 12 -5.19 12.50 -10.84
CA GLU A 12 -6.51 12.40 -11.45
C GLU A 12 -6.47 11.43 -12.64
N ASP A 13 -6.75 10.16 -12.35
CA ASP A 13 -6.72 9.07 -13.33
C ASP A 13 -7.61 7.91 -12.82
N PRO A 14 -8.45 7.30 -13.70
CA PRO A 14 -9.37 6.22 -13.33
C PRO A 14 -8.68 4.89 -12.97
N GLN A 15 -7.37 4.78 -13.19
CA GLN A 15 -6.56 3.66 -12.76
C GLN A 15 -6.63 3.52 -11.24
N LYS A 16 -6.80 2.28 -10.76
CA LYS A 16 -6.92 2.01 -9.33
C LYS A 16 -5.56 1.55 -8.83
N ASN A 17 -4.73 2.52 -8.44
CA ASN A 17 -3.36 2.28 -8.05
C ASN A 17 -2.86 3.27 -6.99
N ALA A 18 -1.81 2.87 -6.28
CA ALA A 18 -0.98 3.72 -5.45
C ALA A 18 0.43 3.13 -5.45
N PHE A 19 1.46 3.97 -5.31
CA PHE A 19 2.83 3.49 -5.15
C PHE A 19 3.71 4.51 -4.46
N VAL A 20 4.76 4.04 -3.79
CA VAL A 20 5.86 4.88 -3.27
C VAL A 20 7.10 4.86 -4.18
N LEU A 21 7.74 6.01 -4.32
CA LEU A 21 9.08 6.14 -4.90
C LEU A 21 10.15 6.35 -3.82
N PRO A 22 11.41 5.93 -4.09
CA PRO A 22 12.54 6.28 -3.24
C PRO A 22 12.57 7.79 -2.94
N GLY A 23 12.71 8.13 -1.65
CA GLY A 23 12.73 9.52 -1.21
C GLY A 23 11.42 10.02 -0.59
N GLY A 24 10.42 9.15 -0.38
CA GLY A 24 9.23 9.45 0.42
C GLY A 24 8.07 10.07 -0.38
N LYS A 25 8.05 9.89 -1.69
CA LYS A 25 6.99 10.40 -2.57
C LYS A 25 5.97 9.31 -2.83
N ILE A 26 4.74 9.51 -2.38
CA ILE A 26 3.63 8.57 -2.55
C ILE A 26 2.67 9.14 -3.59
N PHE A 27 2.24 8.29 -4.52
CA PHE A 27 1.27 8.64 -5.55
C PHE A 27 0.01 7.82 -5.32
N VAL A 28 -1.15 8.47 -5.31
CA VAL A 28 -2.47 7.84 -5.13
C VAL A 28 -3.35 8.26 -6.30
N PHE A 29 -3.92 7.28 -7.01
CA PHE A 29 -4.76 7.53 -8.17
C PHE A 29 -6.23 7.67 -7.75
N THR A 30 -6.95 8.62 -8.32
CA THR A 30 -8.36 8.87 -7.94
C THR A 30 -9.26 7.66 -8.19
N GLY A 31 -8.94 6.80 -9.15
CA GLY A 31 -9.63 5.53 -9.38
C GLY A 31 -9.57 4.53 -8.20
N LEU A 32 -8.61 4.69 -7.27
CA LEU A 32 -8.49 3.84 -6.08
C LEU A 32 -9.46 4.25 -4.96
N ILE A 33 -9.84 5.53 -4.89
CA ILE A 33 -10.64 6.12 -3.81
C ILE A 33 -11.97 5.36 -3.57
N PRO A 34 -12.74 4.95 -4.61
CA PRO A 34 -13.98 4.20 -4.40
C PRO A 34 -13.79 2.82 -3.77
N ILE A 35 -12.62 2.19 -3.96
CA ILE A 35 -12.29 0.89 -3.33
C ILE A 35 -11.90 1.12 -1.87
N VAL A 36 -11.20 2.20 -1.59
CA VAL A 36 -10.70 2.51 -0.25
C VAL A 36 -11.83 2.84 0.73
N GLN A 37 -12.88 3.53 0.28
CA GLN A 37 -14.09 3.95 1.02
C GLN A 37 -13.89 5.05 2.05
N ASP A 38 -12.95 4.91 2.98
CA ASP A 38 -12.79 5.81 4.12
C ASP A 38 -11.33 6.09 4.48
N GLU A 39 -11.12 6.86 5.54
CA GLU A 39 -9.79 7.24 6.02
C GLU A 39 -9.00 6.02 6.52
N ASP A 40 -9.65 5.04 7.15
CA ASP A 40 -9.00 3.82 7.66
C ASP A 40 -8.50 2.93 6.51
N GLY A 41 -9.31 2.77 5.46
CA GLY A 41 -8.89 2.08 4.24
C GLY A 41 -7.73 2.82 3.54
N MET A 42 -7.72 4.16 3.58
CA MET A 42 -6.63 4.95 2.98
C MET A 42 -5.36 4.78 3.80
N ALA A 43 -5.48 4.77 5.12
CA ALA A 43 -4.37 4.51 6.02
C ALA A 43 -3.76 3.12 5.79
N ALA A 44 -4.56 2.11 5.48
CA ALA A 44 -4.07 0.79 5.10
C ALA A 44 -3.22 0.83 3.80
N VAL A 45 -3.69 1.54 2.77
CA VAL A 45 -2.91 1.72 1.52
C VAL A 45 -1.62 2.50 1.78
N LEU A 46 -1.71 3.66 2.44
CA LEU A 46 -0.54 4.49 2.70
C LEU A 46 0.46 3.81 3.64
N GLY A 47 -0.02 3.11 4.67
CA GLY A 47 0.82 2.35 5.58
C GLY A 47 1.61 1.27 4.85
N HIS A 48 0.98 0.58 3.90
CA HIS A 48 1.63 -0.41 3.03
C HIS A 48 2.71 0.23 2.14
N GLU A 49 2.40 1.34 1.48
CA GLU A 49 3.36 2.05 0.64
C GLU A 49 4.55 2.61 1.45
N ILE A 50 4.28 3.21 2.62
CA ILE A 50 5.33 3.68 3.54
C ILE A 50 6.21 2.50 3.98
N ALA A 51 5.62 1.34 4.27
CA ALA A 51 6.36 0.15 4.66
C ALA A 51 7.32 -0.33 3.56
N HIS A 52 6.92 -0.29 2.28
CA HIS A 52 7.84 -0.59 1.16
C HIS A 52 9.08 0.30 1.17
N GLN A 53 8.92 1.58 1.51
CA GLN A 53 10.02 2.53 1.56
C GLN A 53 10.89 2.34 2.82
N ILE A 54 10.29 2.10 3.98
CA ILE A 54 11.01 1.84 5.24
C ILE A 54 11.84 0.56 5.14
N ALA A 55 11.26 -0.51 4.59
CA ALA A 55 11.94 -1.78 4.34
C ALA A 55 12.90 -1.73 3.14
N ARG A 56 12.94 -0.61 2.39
CA ARG A 56 13.81 -0.38 1.23
C ARG A 56 13.61 -1.41 0.11
N HIS A 57 12.38 -1.91 -0.06
CA HIS A 57 12.07 -2.96 -1.02
C HIS A 57 12.48 -2.62 -2.46
N SER A 58 12.36 -1.36 -2.88
CA SER A 58 12.80 -0.92 -4.21
C SER A 58 14.33 -1.05 -4.41
N ALA A 59 15.11 -0.71 -3.38
CA ALA A 59 16.56 -0.85 -3.43
C ALA A 59 16.98 -2.33 -3.41
N GLU A 60 16.26 -3.15 -2.65
CA GLU A 60 16.50 -4.59 -2.57
C GLU A 60 16.15 -5.29 -3.90
N LYS A 61 14.99 -4.98 -4.51
CA LYS A 61 14.62 -5.46 -5.86
C LYS A 61 15.71 -5.11 -6.89
N LEU A 62 16.25 -3.89 -6.85
CA LEU A 62 17.35 -3.48 -7.75
C LEU A 62 18.64 -4.26 -7.50
N SER A 63 18.97 -4.54 -6.24
CA SER A 63 20.14 -5.36 -5.88
C SER A 63 20.01 -6.78 -6.45
N TRP A 64 18.84 -7.40 -6.25
CA TRP A 64 18.56 -8.72 -6.81
C TRP A 64 18.59 -8.75 -8.34
N ALA A 65 18.04 -7.73 -9.01
CA ALA A 65 18.11 -7.64 -10.46
C ALA A 65 19.56 -7.68 -10.97
N LYS A 66 20.49 -6.96 -10.30
CA LYS A 66 21.92 -6.99 -10.65
C LYS A 66 22.53 -8.37 -10.47
N ILE A 67 22.26 -9.03 -9.33
CA ILE A 67 22.74 -10.39 -9.05
C ILE A 67 22.24 -11.37 -10.12
N LEU A 68 20.96 -11.30 -10.48
CA LEU A 68 20.36 -12.17 -11.48
C LEU A 68 20.95 -11.96 -12.87
N ILE A 69 21.25 -10.72 -13.26
CA ILE A 69 21.94 -10.43 -14.53
C ILE A 69 23.33 -11.06 -14.54
N VAL A 70 24.11 -10.91 -13.46
CA VAL A 70 25.45 -11.52 -13.36
C VAL A 70 25.36 -13.05 -13.41
N ALA A 71 24.44 -13.65 -12.66
CA ALA A 71 24.20 -15.09 -12.67
C ALA A 71 23.81 -15.58 -14.07
N GLN A 72 22.97 -14.82 -14.78
CA GLN A 72 22.58 -15.14 -16.15
C GLN A 72 23.77 -15.11 -17.12
N LEU A 73 24.66 -14.12 -17.00
CA LEU A 73 25.88 -14.03 -17.83
C LEU A 73 26.84 -15.19 -17.55
N LEU A 74 27.04 -15.56 -16.28
CA LEU A 74 27.89 -16.69 -15.91
C LEU A 74 27.34 -18.02 -16.43
N MET A 75 26.02 -18.24 -16.32
CA MET A 75 25.37 -19.43 -16.86
C MET A 75 25.51 -19.52 -18.38
N ALA A 76 25.35 -18.40 -19.09
CA ALA A 76 25.55 -18.34 -20.54
C ALA A 76 27.02 -18.55 -20.98
N TYR A 77 27.98 -18.28 -20.10
CA TYR A 77 29.40 -18.56 -20.34
C TYR A 77 29.75 -20.03 -20.12
N ILE A 78 29.15 -20.68 -19.12
CA ILE A 78 29.44 -22.07 -18.73
C ILE A 78 28.64 -23.07 -19.57
N PHE A 79 27.39 -22.74 -19.91
CA PHE A 79 26.47 -23.60 -20.67
C PHE A 79 26.17 -22.98 -22.03
N ASP A 80 26.07 -23.81 -23.07
CA ASP A 80 25.76 -23.40 -24.45
C ASP A 80 24.54 -22.45 -24.48
N PRO A 81 24.60 -21.30 -25.20
CA PRO A 81 23.49 -20.35 -25.34
C PRO A 81 22.16 -20.97 -25.82
N GLY A 82 22.17 -22.16 -26.43
CA GLY A 82 20.96 -22.94 -26.76
C GLY A 82 20.19 -23.49 -25.55
N MET A 83 20.83 -23.58 -24.38
CA MET A 83 20.21 -23.93 -23.09
C MET A 83 19.55 -22.70 -22.46
N PHE A 84 18.72 -22.02 -23.26
CA PHE A 84 17.85 -20.89 -22.91
C PHE A 84 16.73 -21.37 -21.95
N PHE A 85 17.08 -22.02 -20.82
CA PHE A 85 16.23 -22.23 -19.62
C PHE A 85 16.00 -20.89 -18.90
N SER A 86 15.55 -19.98 -19.74
CA SER A 86 15.74 -18.55 -19.76
C SER A 86 14.73 -17.87 -18.88
N ARG A 87 15.11 -16.69 -18.35
CA ARG A 87 14.28 -15.66 -17.69
C ARG A 87 13.11 -16.16 -16.84
N LEU A 88 12.11 -16.78 -17.44
CA LEU A 88 11.00 -17.50 -16.82
C LEU A 88 11.38 -18.34 -15.59
N PHE A 89 12.47 -19.13 -15.60
CA PHE A 89 12.82 -19.91 -14.39
C PHE A 89 13.31 -19.02 -13.23
N LEU A 90 14.15 -18.02 -13.52
CA LEU A 90 14.64 -17.06 -12.52
C LEU A 90 13.51 -16.12 -12.04
N GLU A 91 12.63 -15.73 -12.96
CA GLU A 91 11.48 -14.86 -12.71
C GLU A 91 10.42 -15.58 -11.89
N LEU A 92 10.07 -16.82 -12.24
CA LEU A 92 9.08 -17.59 -11.50
C LEU A 92 9.62 -18.18 -10.19
N GLY A 93 10.87 -18.63 -10.19
CA GLY A 93 11.47 -19.35 -9.06
C GLY A 93 12.08 -18.46 -7.98
N VAL A 94 12.62 -17.29 -8.36
CA VAL A 94 13.32 -16.39 -7.43
C VAL A 94 12.55 -15.09 -7.23
N LEU A 95 12.16 -14.41 -8.32
CA LEU A 95 11.53 -13.09 -8.21
C LEU A 95 10.11 -13.15 -7.63
N MET A 96 9.27 -14.10 -8.03
CA MET A 96 7.90 -14.18 -7.52
C MET A 96 7.81 -14.50 -6.01
N PRO A 97 8.48 -15.53 -5.46
CA PRO A 97 8.41 -15.82 -4.02
C PRO A 97 9.01 -14.69 -3.19
N PHE A 98 10.07 -14.07 -3.69
CA PHE A 98 10.72 -12.93 -3.06
C PHE A 98 9.79 -11.71 -3.01
N SER A 99 9.14 -11.37 -4.13
CA SER A 99 8.14 -10.29 -4.15
C SER A 99 7.02 -10.55 -3.13
N ARG A 100 6.52 -11.80 -3.01
CA ARG A 100 5.49 -12.12 -2.01
C ARG A 100 5.95 -11.97 -0.57
N LYS A 101 7.24 -12.20 -0.28
CA LYS A 101 7.81 -11.94 1.06
C LYS A 101 7.82 -10.45 1.36
N MET A 102 8.22 -9.62 0.39
CA MET A 102 8.19 -8.16 0.51
C MET A 102 6.78 -7.63 0.72
N GLU A 103 5.78 -8.13 -0.02
CA GLU A 103 4.38 -7.74 0.19
C GLU A 103 3.92 -8.08 1.61
N SER A 104 4.24 -9.29 2.08
CA SER A 104 3.88 -9.73 3.43
C SER A 104 4.58 -8.93 4.53
N GLU A 105 5.83 -8.51 4.31
CA GLU A 105 6.56 -7.64 5.25
C GLU A 105 5.97 -6.23 5.24
N ALA A 106 5.63 -5.71 4.05
CA ALA A 106 4.99 -4.42 3.90
C ALA A 106 3.59 -4.40 4.54
N ASP A 107 2.80 -5.48 4.43
CA ASP A 107 1.55 -5.64 5.17
C ASP A 107 1.76 -5.59 6.67
N TYR A 108 2.72 -6.35 7.19
CA TYR A 108 2.97 -6.43 8.62
C TYR A 108 3.38 -5.08 9.21
N ILE A 109 4.35 -4.42 8.57
CA ILE A 109 4.82 -3.09 8.99
C ILE A 109 3.71 -2.06 8.80
N GLY A 110 3.02 -2.07 7.65
CA GLY A 110 1.95 -1.13 7.33
C GLY A 110 0.78 -1.22 8.31
N LEU A 111 0.38 -2.42 8.70
CA LEU A 111 -0.66 -2.67 9.70
C LEU A 111 -0.30 -2.09 11.07
N ARG A 112 0.98 -2.19 11.46
CA ARG A 112 1.48 -1.58 12.71
C ARG A 112 1.53 -0.07 12.62
N LEU A 113 1.94 0.48 11.46
CA LEU A 113 1.99 1.92 11.23
C LEU A 113 0.59 2.55 11.29
N MET A 114 -0.41 1.94 10.63
CA MET A 114 -1.78 2.45 10.69
C MET A 114 -2.35 2.37 12.12
N ALA A 115 -2.06 1.30 12.86
CA ALA A 115 -2.45 1.16 14.26
C ALA A 115 -1.81 2.26 15.14
N GLN A 116 -0.51 2.53 14.95
CA GLN A 116 0.21 3.60 15.65
C GLN A 116 -0.32 4.99 15.31
N ALA A 117 -0.82 5.16 14.09
CA ALA A 117 -1.47 6.38 13.61
C ALA A 117 -2.96 6.45 14.00
N CYS A 118 -3.44 5.53 14.85
CA CYS A 118 -4.80 5.51 15.40
C CYS A 118 -5.92 5.20 14.40
N TYR A 119 -5.58 4.60 13.26
CA TYR A 119 -6.55 4.06 12.29
C TYR A 119 -6.93 2.62 12.63
N ASP A 120 -8.09 2.19 12.15
CA ASP A 120 -8.63 0.86 12.41
C ASP A 120 -7.91 -0.25 11.64
N PRO A 121 -7.10 -1.11 12.29
CA PRO A 121 -6.34 -2.15 11.59
C PRO A 121 -7.25 -3.16 10.87
N ALA A 122 -8.47 -3.37 11.37
CA ALA A 122 -9.46 -4.23 10.74
C ALA A 122 -9.88 -3.73 9.34
N ALA A 123 -9.79 -2.43 9.06
CA ALA A 123 -10.09 -1.86 7.75
C ALA A 123 -9.17 -2.40 6.65
N ALA A 124 -7.95 -2.85 6.98
CA ALA A 124 -7.04 -3.49 6.02
C ALA A 124 -7.62 -4.80 5.47
N VAL A 125 -8.35 -5.58 6.28
CA VAL A 125 -9.04 -6.78 5.81
C VAL A 125 -10.14 -6.41 4.83
N GLY A 126 -11.00 -5.46 5.20
CA GLY A 126 -12.08 -4.98 4.34
C GLY A 126 -11.58 -4.40 3.01
N LEU A 127 -10.45 -3.68 3.03
CA LEU A 127 -9.79 -3.18 1.83
C LEU A 127 -9.44 -4.34 0.87
N TRP A 128 -8.79 -5.39 1.38
CA TRP A 128 -8.39 -6.54 0.54
C TRP A 128 -9.58 -7.36 0.04
N GLU A 129 -10.67 -7.45 0.82
CA GLU A 129 -11.92 -8.04 0.35
C GLU A 129 -12.52 -7.26 -0.81
N ARG A 130 -12.57 -5.92 -0.71
CA ARG A 130 -13.05 -5.04 -1.78
C ARG A 130 -12.14 -5.10 -3.02
N MET A 131 -10.82 -5.15 -2.84
CA MET A 131 -9.85 -5.35 -3.91
C MET A 131 -10.10 -6.67 -4.67
N LYS A 132 -10.34 -7.76 -3.92
CA LYS A 132 -10.66 -9.07 -4.48
C LYS A 132 -11.97 -9.06 -5.26
N GLU A 133 -13.00 -8.38 -4.76
CA GLU A 133 -14.26 -8.20 -5.47
C GLU A 133 -14.09 -7.36 -6.75
N ALA A 134 -13.36 -6.25 -6.67
CA ALA A 134 -13.05 -5.40 -7.81
C ALA A 134 -12.21 -6.12 -8.89
N GLN A 135 -11.32 -7.04 -8.49
CA GLN A 135 -10.57 -7.87 -9.44
C GLN A 135 -11.46 -8.84 -10.22
N ARG A 136 -12.57 -9.31 -9.63
CA ARG A 136 -13.53 -10.19 -10.32
C ARG A 136 -14.32 -9.44 -11.39
N SER A 137 -14.66 -8.17 -11.15
CA SER A 137 -15.40 -7.33 -12.10
C SER A 137 -14.50 -6.68 -13.15
N SER A 138 -13.21 -6.51 -12.87
CA SER A 138 -12.22 -5.98 -13.80
C SER A 138 -10.89 -6.75 -13.69
N LYS A 139 -10.52 -7.48 -14.75
CA LYS A 139 -9.22 -8.18 -14.84
C LYS A 139 -7.99 -7.26 -14.77
N LEU A 140 -8.18 -5.94 -14.87
CA LEU A 140 -7.12 -4.92 -14.93
C LEU A 140 -7.13 -4.04 -13.69
N LEU A 141 -7.10 -4.66 -12.50
CA LEU A 141 -6.85 -3.94 -11.26
C LEU A 141 -5.34 -3.80 -11.06
N GLU A 142 -4.78 -2.66 -11.50
CA GLU A 142 -3.32 -2.46 -11.49
C GLU A 142 -2.71 -2.64 -10.09
N TYR A 143 -3.34 -2.12 -9.03
CA TYR A 143 -2.84 -2.29 -7.67
C TYR A 143 -2.69 -3.76 -7.26
N VAL A 144 -3.64 -4.63 -7.62
CA VAL A 144 -3.54 -6.06 -7.29
C VAL A 144 -2.53 -6.78 -8.20
N SER A 145 -2.32 -6.29 -9.41
CA SER A 145 -1.28 -6.78 -10.31
C SER A 145 0.12 -6.45 -9.78
N THR A 146 0.34 -5.23 -9.29
CA THR A 146 1.62 -4.82 -8.68
C THR A 146 1.81 -5.40 -7.28
N HIS A 147 0.71 -5.70 -6.56
CA HIS A 147 0.71 -6.24 -5.21
C HIS A 147 -0.13 -7.53 -5.06
N PRO A 148 0.41 -8.69 -5.49
CA PRO A 148 -0.37 -9.92 -5.63
C PRO A 148 -0.73 -10.64 -4.31
N SER A 149 -1.66 -11.60 -4.47
CA SER A 149 -2.23 -12.55 -3.48
C SER A 149 -3.18 -12.01 -2.39
N PRO A 150 -4.31 -11.37 -2.75
CA PRO A 150 -5.32 -10.90 -1.81
C PRO A 150 -5.73 -11.91 -0.72
N GLU A 151 -6.00 -13.17 -1.06
CA GLU A 151 -6.46 -14.17 -0.09
C GLU A 151 -5.43 -14.47 1.01
N LYS A 152 -4.16 -14.60 0.63
CA LYS A 152 -3.08 -14.86 1.60
C LYS A 152 -2.81 -13.65 2.48
N ARG A 153 -2.98 -12.44 1.93
CA ARG A 153 -2.85 -11.19 2.68
C ARG A 153 -3.96 -11.06 3.71
N ILE A 154 -5.22 -11.30 3.33
CA ILE A 154 -6.36 -11.32 4.26
C ILE A 154 -6.11 -12.29 5.43
N GLN A 155 -5.64 -13.51 5.13
CA GLN A 155 -5.33 -14.50 6.16
C GLN A 155 -4.27 -13.96 7.14
N LYS A 156 -3.12 -13.51 6.63
CA LYS A 156 -2.03 -13.02 7.48
C LYS A 156 -2.39 -11.77 8.27
N ILE A 157 -3.07 -10.81 7.65
CA ILE A 157 -3.53 -9.60 8.33
C ILE A 157 -4.46 -9.99 9.49
N THR A 158 -5.41 -10.91 9.26
CA THR A 158 -6.29 -11.44 10.31
C THR A 158 -5.50 -12.08 11.46
N GLU A 159 -4.45 -12.83 11.15
CA GLU A 159 -3.55 -13.41 12.17
C GLU A 159 -2.81 -12.32 12.98
N TRP A 160 -2.51 -11.17 12.39
CA TRP A 160 -1.80 -10.06 13.05
C TRP A 160 -2.73 -9.02 13.70
N LEU A 161 -4.04 -9.05 13.43
CA LEU A 161 -5.00 -8.10 14.00
C LEU A 161 -4.89 -7.97 15.52
N PRO A 162 -4.81 -9.06 16.32
CA PRO A 162 -4.68 -8.91 17.77
C PRO A 162 -3.44 -8.11 18.19
N GLU A 163 -2.32 -8.26 17.47
CA GLU A 163 -1.12 -7.47 17.73
C GLU A 163 -1.31 -5.99 17.35
N ALA A 164 -1.89 -5.74 16.19
CA ALA A 164 -2.15 -4.39 15.71
C ALA A 164 -3.12 -3.64 16.63
N GLU A 165 -4.16 -4.31 17.13
CA GLU A 165 -5.09 -3.75 18.10
C GLU A 165 -4.40 -3.37 19.40
N MET A 166 -3.56 -4.26 19.95
CA MET A 166 -2.76 -3.93 21.13
C MET A 166 -1.83 -2.73 20.90
N ILE A 167 -1.31 -2.55 19.68
CA ILE A 167 -0.49 -1.40 19.32
C ILE A 167 -1.34 -0.13 19.28
N ARG A 168 -2.54 -0.19 18.69
CA ARG A 168 -3.47 0.93 18.65
C ARG A 168 -3.89 1.35 20.06
N GLU A 169 -4.26 0.41 20.92
CA GLU A 169 -4.63 0.66 22.33
C GLU A 169 -3.51 1.31 23.14
N LYS A 170 -2.24 0.94 22.87
CA LYS A 170 -1.07 1.53 23.53
C LYS A 170 -0.65 2.86 22.93
N SER A 171 -1.21 3.24 21.79
CA SER A 171 -0.96 4.53 21.15
C SER A 171 -1.87 5.59 21.80
N ASP A 172 -1.38 6.83 21.92
CA ASP A 172 -2.12 7.93 22.55
C ASP A 172 -3.22 8.48 21.64
N CYS A 173 -4.17 7.62 21.27
CA CYS A 173 -5.20 7.90 20.29
C CYS A 173 -6.32 8.78 20.84
N GLU A 174 -6.48 8.87 22.16
CA GLU A 174 -7.46 9.74 22.81
C GLU A 174 -7.17 11.23 22.54
N HIS A 175 -5.89 11.64 22.55
CA HIS A 175 -5.50 13.01 22.22
C HIS A 175 -5.66 13.34 20.73
N VAL A 176 -5.40 12.37 19.84
CA VAL A 176 -5.57 12.54 18.39
C VAL A 176 -7.04 12.71 18.01
N MET A 177 -7.94 11.91 18.59
CA MET A 177 -9.38 11.99 18.31
C MET A 177 -10.01 13.30 18.79
N PHE A 178 -9.58 13.83 19.94
CA PHE A 178 -10.01 15.16 20.40
C PHE A 178 -9.52 16.28 19.45
N GLY A 179 -8.27 16.19 18.98
CA GLY A 179 -7.72 17.14 18.00
C GLY A 179 -8.46 17.12 16.66
N ILE A 180 -8.73 15.94 16.11
CA ILE A 180 -9.52 15.77 14.88
C ILE A 180 -10.96 16.26 15.08
N PHE A 181 -11.58 15.97 16.23
CA PHE A 181 -12.92 16.46 16.55
C PHE A 181 -12.96 18.00 16.56
N VAL A 182 -12.00 18.66 17.20
CA VAL A 182 -11.87 20.13 17.19
C VAL A 182 -11.60 20.65 15.78
N GLN A 183 -10.78 19.97 14.98
CA GLN A 183 -10.49 20.35 13.59
C GLN A 183 -11.71 20.18 12.67
N LYS A 184 -12.50 19.11 12.83
CA LYS A 184 -13.77 18.90 12.12
C LYS A 184 -14.80 19.96 12.54
N LEU A 185 -14.92 20.29 13.83
CA LEU A 185 -15.82 21.35 14.29
C LEU A 185 -15.43 22.74 13.75
N THR A 186 -14.14 23.07 13.75
CA THR A 186 -13.65 24.35 13.20
C THR A 186 -13.77 24.41 11.68
N GLY A 187 -13.55 23.29 10.98
CA GLY A 187 -13.82 23.15 9.55
C GLY A 187 -15.30 23.35 9.20
N LEU A 188 -16.21 22.79 10.01
CA LEU A 188 -17.65 23.00 9.88
C LEU A 188 -18.07 24.44 10.20
N ALA A 189 -17.47 25.07 11.21
CA ALA A 189 -17.74 26.47 11.57
C ALA A 189 -17.27 27.45 10.48
N ASN A 190 -16.23 27.10 9.72
CA ASN A 190 -15.71 27.90 8.61
C ASN A 190 -16.32 27.55 7.24
N ALA A 191 -17.17 26.52 7.16
CA ALA A 191 -17.89 26.19 5.95
C ALA A 191 -18.96 27.27 5.68
N LYS A 192 -18.65 28.20 4.78
CA LYS A 192 -19.56 29.26 4.33
C LYS A 192 -20.83 28.61 3.74
N ILE A 193 -21.98 28.83 4.38
CA ILE A 193 -23.27 28.37 3.88
C ILE A 193 -23.48 28.99 2.49
N PRO A 194 -23.70 28.19 1.41
CA PRO A 194 -23.97 28.74 0.09
C PRO A 194 -25.24 29.59 0.15
N SER A 195 -25.18 30.85 -0.28
CA SER A 195 -26.31 31.80 -0.20
C SER A 195 -27.45 31.52 -1.20
N ASP A 196 -27.39 30.41 -1.92
CA ASP A 196 -28.11 30.28 -3.19
C ASP A 196 -29.45 29.54 -3.03
N ARG A 197 -30.03 29.56 -1.82
CA ARG A 197 -31.33 28.93 -1.55
C ARG A 197 -32.33 29.80 -0.79
N ILE A 198 -32.30 31.12 -1.05
CA ILE A 198 -33.39 32.02 -0.69
C ILE A 198 -33.82 32.82 -1.92
N HIS A 199 -34.53 32.15 -2.84
CA HIS A 199 -35.43 32.85 -3.75
C HIS A 199 -36.86 32.52 -3.33
N HIS A 200 -37.45 33.46 -2.59
CA HIS A 200 -38.89 33.63 -2.54
C HIS A 200 -39.38 34.09 -3.91
N GLY A 201 -40.40 33.40 -4.42
CA GLY A 201 -41.13 33.67 -5.65
C GLY A 201 -42.16 32.58 -5.87
#